data_AF-W2P9C0-F1
#
_entry.id   AF-W2P9C0-F1
#
_cell.length_a   1.000
_cell.length_b   1.000
_cell.length_c   1.000
_cell.angle_alpha   90.00
_cell.angle_beta   90.00
_cell.angle_gamma   90.00
#
_symmetry.space_group_name_H-M   'P 1'
#
loop_
_entity.id
_entity.type
_entity.pdbx_description
1 polymer ?
#
loop_
_entity_poly.entity_id
_entity_poly.type
_entity_poly.pdbx_seq_one_letter_code
_entity_poly.pdbx_strand_id
1 'polypeptide(L)' 'MTRMWASFIVNQTPNENGATALKWPEYTLDDPQNIVFDANVTELAYIDPDVFRAEAIAHMINNA' A
#
# COMPACT_ATOMS: atom_id res chain seq x y z
N MET A 1 -10.42 5.19 -1.91
CA MET A 1 -9.30 5.56 -2.81
C MET A 1 -9.28 7.02 -3.26
N THR A 2 -10.36 7.59 -3.84
CA THR A 2 -10.32 8.94 -4.43
C THR A 2 -9.71 10.03 -3.55
N ARG A 3 -10.01 10.04 -2.23
CA ARG A 3 -9.44 11.01 -1.29
C ARG A 3 -7.94 10.85 -1.06
N MET A 4 -7.41 9.62 -1.12
CA MET A 4 -5.96 9.37 -1.02
C MET A 4 -5.23 9.89 -2.26
N TRP A 5 -5.79 9.67 -3.45
CA TRP A 5 -5.25 10.23 -4.69
C TRP A 5 -5.29 11.76 -4.70
N ALA A 6 -6.40 12.37 -4.27
CA ALA A 6 -6.49 13.83 -4.14
C ALA A 6 -5.45 14.40 -3.15
N SER A 7 -5.29 13.75 -1.99
CA SER A 7 -4.24 14.10 -1.02
C SER A 7 -2.84 14.01 -1.63
N PHE A 8 -2.54 12.94 -2.39
CA PHE A 8 -1.23 12.77 -3.00
C PHE A 8 -0.93 13.87 -4.04
N ILE A 9 -1.92 14.23 -4.86
CA ILE A 9 -1.77 15.29 -5.87
C ILE A 9 -1.44 16.65 -5.24
N VAL A 10 -2.08 16.99 -4.12
CA VAL A 10 -1.94 18.32 -3.49
C VAL A 10 -0.76 18.35 -2.51
N ASN A 11 -0.57 17.29 -1.72
CA ASN A 11 0.30 17.29 -0.54
C ASN A 11 1.50 16.33 -0.68
N GLN A 12 1.66 15.65 -1.82
CA GLN A 12 2.69 14.61 -2.03
C GLN A 12 2.64 13.46 -1.02
N THR A 13 1.49 13.27 -0.38
CA THR A 13 1.24 12.16 0.53
C THR A 13 -0.20 11.70 0.41
N PRO A 14 -0.49 10.38 0.43
CA PRO A 14 -1.88 9.89 0.46
C PRO A 14 -2.54 10.08 1.82
N ASN A 15 -1.80 10.52 2.86
CA ASN A 15 -2.20 10.42 4.27
C ASN A 15 -2.97 11.61 4.85
N GLU A 16 -3.19 12.67 4.07
CA GLU A 16 -4.03 13.83 4.40
C GLU A 16 -5.42 13.72 3.75
N ASN A 17 -5.94 12.48 3.71
CA ASN A 17 -7.18 12.14 3.00
C ASN A 17 -8.46 12.27 3.84
N GLY A 18 -8.36 12.39 5.17
CA GLY A 18 -9.50 12.50 6.09
C GLY A 18 -10.54 11.36 6.00
N ALA A 19 -10.18 10.21 5.42
CA ALA A 19 -11.08 9.08 5.18
C ALA A 19 -10.86 7.91 6.14
N THR A 20 -9.64 7.77 6.66
CA THR A 20 -9.26 6.71 7.60
C THR A 20 -8.18 7.22 8.57
N ALA A 21 -8.14 6.64 9.77
CA ALA A 21 -7.04 6.85 10.71
C ALA A 21 -5.78 6.07 10.31
N LEU A 22 -5.94 5.02 9.50
CA LEU A 22 -4.84 4.22 8.98
C LEU A 22 -3.91 5.07 8.09
N LYS A 23 -2.61 4.95 8.32
CA LYS A 23 -1.59 5.58 7.49
C LYS A 23 -1.09 4.57 6.45
N TRP A 24 -1.12 4.97 5.18
CA TRP A 24 -0.43 4.25 4.11
C TRP A 24 1.08 4.48 4.29
N PRO A 25 1.87 3.44 4.62
CA PRO A 25 3.31 3.57 4.84
C PRO A 25 4.03 3.89 3.54
N GLU A 26 5.16 4.58 3.66
CA GLU A 26 6.10 4.70 2.55
C GLU A 26 6.74 3.33 2.30
N TYR A 27 6.90 2.96 1.03
CA TYR A 27 7.54 1.71 0.68
C TYR A 27 9.05 1.82 0.83
N THR A 28 9.66 0.90 1.59
CA THR A 28 11.11 0.81 1.78
C THR A 28 11.62 -0.58 1.46
N LEU A 29 12.92 -0.72 1.17
CA LEU A 29 13.53 -2.04 0.92
C LEU A 29 13.78 -2.83 2.22
N ASP A 30 13.94 -2.13 3.35
CA ASP A 30 14.18 -2.77 4.65
C ASP A 30 12.90 -3.33 5.27
N ASP A 31 11.75 -2.68 5.02
CA ASP A 31 10.41 -3.09 5.46
C ASP A 31 9.39 -2.81 4.34
N PRO A 32 9.27 -3.72 3.34
CA PRO A 32 8.39 -3.53 2.20
C PRO A 32 6.94 -3.86 2.59
N GLN A 33 6.08 -2.84 2.53
CA GLN A 33 4.70 -2.91 3.00
C GLN A 33 3.71 -2.35 1.98
N ASN A 34 2.55 -2.99 1.90
CA ASN A 34 1.40 -2.58 1.11
C ASN A 34 0.27 -2.12 2.01
N ILE A 35 -0.59 -1.24 1.47
CA ILE A 35 -1.95 -1.07 2.00
C ILE A 35 -2.89 -1.98 1.21
N VAL A 36 -3.67 -2.79 1.92
CA VAL A 36 -4.68 -3.68 1.35
C VAL A 36 -6.06 -3.09 1.63
N PHE A 37 -6.90 -3.00 0.60
CA PHE A 37 -8.30 -2.59 0.73
C PHE A 37 -9.19 -3.83 0.72
N ASP A 38 -9.86 -4.09 1.83
CA ASP A 38 -10.76 -5.22 1.98
C ASP A 38 -12.05 -4.77 2.67
N ALA A 39 -13.17 -4.92 1.98
CA ALA A 39 -14.48 -4.55 2.51
C ALA A 39 -15.09 -5.63 3.43
N ASN A 40 -14.47 -6.81 3.52
CA ASN A 40 -14.94 -7.93 4.31
C ASN A 40 -14.30 -8.01 5.70
N VAL A 41 -13.27 -7.21 5.97
CA VAL A 41 -12.65 -7.10 7.30
C VAL A 41 -13.22 -5.91 8.08
N THR A 42 -13.02 -5.87 9.39
CA THR A 42 -13.64 -4.87 10.29
C THR A 42 -13.23 -3.43 9.94
N GLU A 43 -12.06 -3.25 9.33
CA GLU A 43 -11.57 -1.97 8.81
C GLU A 43 -11.58 -1.99 7.28
N LEU A 44 -11.84 -0.86 6.62
CA LEU A 44 -11.89 -0.79 5.15
C LEU A 44 -10.52 -0.96 4.46
N ALA A 45 -9.44 -1.00 5.24
CA ALA A 45 -8.07 -1.25 4.80
C ALA A 45 -7.17 -1.71 5.96
N TYR A 46 -6.06 -2.39 5.65
CA TYR A 46 -5.01 -2.76 6.60
C TYR A 46 -3.62 -2.74 5.92
N ILE A 47 -2.54 -2.82 6.71
CA ILE A 47 -1.16 -2.92 6.20
C ILE A 47 -0.74 -4.38 6.16
N ASP A 48 -0.09 -4.79 5.07
CA ASP A 48 0.38 -6.16 4.86
C ASP A 48 1.80 -6.17 4.27
N PRO A 49 2.68 -7.10 4.67
CA PRO A 49 4.00 -7.24 4.05
C PRO A 49 3.94 -7.60 2.56
N ASP A 50 4.77 -6.98 1.75
CA ASP A 50 4.84 -7.22 0.30
C ASP A 50 5.66 -8.48 -0.05
N VAL A 51 5.18 -9.65 0.39
CA VAL A 51 5.90 -10.93 0.24
C VAL A 51 5.16 -11.97 -0.60
N PHE A 52 3.98 -11.62 -1.13
CA PHE A 52 3.16 -12.57 -1.86
C PHE A 52 3.80 -12.99 -3.18
N ARG A 53 4.08 -14.31 -3.32
CA ARG A 53 4.75 -14.91 -4.49
C ARG A 53 6.13 -14.29 -4.81
N ALA A 54 6.84 -13.79 -3.78
CA ALA A 54 8.12 -13.13 -3.93
C ALA A 54 9.13 -13.92 -4.78
N GLU A 55 9.26 -15.23 -4.57
CA GLU A 55 10.17 -16.09 -5.34
C GLU A 55 9.84 -16.12 -6.84
N ALA A 56 8.57 -16.33 -7.19
CA ALA A 56 8.14 -16.39 -8.59
C ALA A 56 8.29 -15.02 -9.28
N ILE A 57 7.96 -13.93 -8.59
CA ILE A 57 8.15 -12.56 -9.11
C ILE A 57 9.64 -12.27 -9.32
N ALA A 58 10.48 -12.62 -8.36
CA ALA A 58 11.94 -12.47 -8.48
C ALA A 58 12.49 -13.28 -9.66
N HIS A 59 11.97 -14.49 -9.89
CA HIS A 59 12.35 -15.29 -11.06
C HIS A 59 11.99 -14.58 -12.37
N MET A 60 10.79 -13.99 -12.48
CA MET A 60 10.35 -13.26 -13.68
C MET A 60 11.18 -11.97 -13.91
N ILE A 61 11.56 -11.25 -12.85
CA ILE A 61 12.36 -10.02 -12.97
C ILE A 61 13.79 -10.33 -13.43
N ASN A 62 14.39 -11.39 -12.89
CA ASN A 62 15.82 -11.65 -13.07
C ASN A 62 16.14 -12.56 -14.28
N ASN A 63 15.13 -13.21 -14.88
CA ASN A 63 15.33 -14.17 -15.98
C ASN A 63 14.53 -13.82 -17.26
N ALA A 64 14.06 -12.58 -17.38
CA ALA A 64 13.43 -12.06 -18.61
C ALA A 64 14.47 -11.61 -19.64
#